data_AF-A0A8S4DMF4-F1
#
_entry.id   AF-A0A8S4DMF4-F1
#
_cell.length_a   1.000
_cell.length_b   1.000
_cell.length_c   1.000
_cell.angle_alpha   90.00
_cell.angle_beta   90.00
_cell.angle_gamma   90.00
#
_symmetry.space_group_name_H-M   'P 1'
#
loop_
_entity.id
_entity.type
_entity.pdbx_description
1 polymer ?
#
loop_
_entity_poly.entity_id
_entity_poly.type
_entity_poly.pdbx_seq_one_letter_code
_entity_poly.pdbx_strand_id
1 'polypeptide(L)'
;MDVNPEKSTAVYFSRTNAYYRSIQPNIRMFGKPIPWANKVKYLGVTLDCRLNFKAHINKVRNKAAFYLCRLAPLIRNPKLSLRSKVRLAISSSQQWSALVADVISTCMRVTECAAPIVNNSSPEGHLPMDSGVKLGSGSGQVTAQMVLLCAWRSVKEVSLLLGSISSRLTIEGESRDSTVTHAQVVGIGRHLTTLLAETKHRGAFEQAYVGFSMLLTRLWSCRSESLLSLPGAWLSGLMADIAGGGGGKLCATRRSAGVPYIIQALVTTELQVNGRPRCFHRCMSRLLALARRDPHQEHTVEVETRTHSLNILRALFRNTCLGEASAGYVGQGLLVAIRGFDANTWAERNSATLLFSALTVRIFGVQRSRDGDNLCVRNKMTGRIFFLRYPQLYDFMLNKLQEASEAADSRLLQPSLYPALLLLARLYPSSLEGTVSNLKLVSFIPHVQSCGRSAVLKTRQLAARAMPPLISPEQYPGHVTGMLEVLVGGGGCTNYCHGVLLQDIVLSSLRKKQLTVYFLVKHLYRNP
;
A
#
# COMPACT_ATOMS: atom_id res chain seq x y z
N MET A 1 -27.40 33.58 35.56
CA MET A 1 -28.37 32.87 34.71
C MET A 1 -29.39 33.90 34.25
N ASP A 2 -29.37 34.29 32.99
CA ASP A 2 -30.37 35.24 32.46
C ASP A 2 -31.66 34.48 32.14
N VAL A 3 -32.72 34.75 32.92
CA VAL A 3 -34.03 34.14 32.70
C VAL A 3 -34.79 34.98 31.68
N ASN A 4 -35.20 34.38 30.56
CA ASN A 4 -35.92 35.07 29.48
C ASN A 4 -37.45 35.03 29.72
N PRO A 5 -38.13 36.16 29.99
CA PRO A 5 -39.58 36.21 30.21
C PRO A 5 -40.43 35.64 29.07
N GLU A 6 -39.95 35.75 27.82
CA GLU A 6 -40.69 35.28 26.63
C GLU A 6 -40.71 33.75 26.52
N LYS A 7 -39.79 33.08 27.24
CA LYS A 7 -39.73 31.61 27.34
C LYS A 7 -40.30 31.10 28.66
N SER A 8 -40.78 31.99 29.52
CA SER A 8 -41.37 31.67 30.82
C SER A 8 -42.88 31.46 30.69
N THR A 9 -43.42 30.56 31.51
CA THR A 9 -44.86 30.27 31.52
C THR A 9 -45.27 29.96 32.95
N ALA A 10 -46.37 30.55 33.40
CA ALA A 10 -46.94 30.29 34.71
C ALA A 10 -47.89 29.09 34.63
N VAL A 11 -47.78 28.16 35.57
CA VAL A 11 -48.67 27.02 35.68
C VAL A 11 -49.15 26.93 37.13
N TYR A 12 -50.44 26.76 37.33
CA TYR A 12 -51.03 26.55 38.66
C TYR A 12 -51.32 25.06 38.84
N PHE A 13 -50.87 24.48 39.94
CA PHE A 13 -51.10 23.07 40.26
C PHE A 13 -52.22 22.92 41.27
N SER A 14 -53.31 22.25 40.91
CA SER A 14 -54.43 21.95 41.82
C SER A 14 -55.15 20.66 41.47
N ARG A 15 -55.66 19.99 42.51
CA ARG A 15 -56.52 18.80 42.39
C ARG A 15 -57.97 19.13 42.06
N THR A 16 -58.44 20.34 42.36
CA THR A 16 -59.83 20.79 42.17
C THR A 16 -59.93 21.88 41.09
N ASN A 17 -61.02 21.86 40.32
CA ASN A 17 -61.05 22.49 39.00
C ASN A 17 -61.54 23.95 38.97
N ALA A 18 -62.04 24.49 40.08
CA ALA A 18 -62.97 25.63 40.02
C ALA A 18 -62.46 26.95 40.61
N TYR A 19 -61.79 26.96 41.77
CA TYR A 19 -61.67 28.21 42.54
C TYR A 19 -60.52 29.15 42.12
N TYR A 20 -59.37 28.62 41.70
CA TYR A 20 -58.18 29.44 41.36
C TYR A 20 -57.97 29.68 39.86
N ARG A 21 -58.82 29.11 38.99
CA ARG A 21 -58.78 29.43 37.54
C ARG A 21 -59.35 30.80 37.22
N SER A 22 -60.25 31.31 38.07
CA SER A 22 -60.86 32.65 37.96
C SER A 22 -59.95 33.76 38.50
N ILE A 23 -58.95 33.42 39.30
CA ILE A 23 -57.97 34.36 39.89
C ILE A 23 -56.61 34.01 39.28
N GLN A 24 -56.40 34.36 38.01
CA GLN A 24 -55.07 34.30 37.39
C GLN A 24 -54.35 35.62 37.69
N PRO A 25 -53.49 35.70 38.72
CA PRO A 25 -52.82 36.94 39.04
C PRO A 25 -51.94 37.39 37.87
N ASN A 26 -51.80 38.70 37.72
CA ASN A 26 -50.92 39.30 36.71
C ASN A 26 -49.47 39.11 37.14
N ILE A 27 -48.89 37.95 36.83
CA ILE A 27 -47.47 37.65 37.09
C ILE A 27 -46.64 38.38 36.04
N ARG A 28 -45.74 39.25 36.50
CA ARG A 28 -44.77 39.94 35.65
C ARG A 28 -43.36 39.53 36.03
N MET A 29 -42.50 39.36 35.02
CA MET A 29 -41.08 39.10 35.18
C MET A 29 -40.31 40.11 34.32
N PHE A 30 -39.43 40.91 34.95
CA PHE A 30 -38.73 42.03 34.28
C PHE A 30 -39.69 42.96 33.51
N GLY A 31 -40.82 43.31 34.12
CA GLY A 31 -41.84 44.19 33.52
C GLY A 31 -42.75 43.54 32.46
N LYS A 32 -42.37 42.37 31.91
CA LYS A 32 -43.16 41.62 30.92
C LYS A 32 -44.17 40.67 31.60
N PRO A 33 -45.43 40.60 31.16
CA PRO A 33 -46.41 39.65 31.69
C PRO A 33 -46.04 38.21 31.30
N ILE A 34 -46.24 37.27 32.21
CA ILE A 34 -46.02 35.83 31.99
C ILE A 34 -47.35 35.16 31.67
N PRO A 35 -47.47 34.45 30.53
CA PRO A 35 -48.71 33.77 30.17
C PRO A 35 -48.99 32.58 31.10
N TRP A 36 -50.26 32.39 31.44
CA TRP A 36 -50.75 31.20 32.15
C TRP A 36 -51.00 30.06 31.17
N ALA A 37 -50.56 28.86 31.52
CA ALA A 37 -50.86 27.65 30.78
C ALA A 37 -51.40 26.55 31.69
N ASN A 38 -52.12 25.60 31.09
CA ASN A 38 -52.59 24.40 31.78
C ASN A 38 -51.55 23.27 31.79
N LYS A 39 -50.47 23.42 31.01
CA LYS A 39 -49.38 22.45 30.84
C LYS A 39 -48.07 23.19 30.63
N VAL A 40 -46.99 22.73 31.25
CA VAL A 40 -45.64 23.27 31.06
C VAL A 40 -44.63 22.15 30.83
N LYS A 41 -43.59 22.39 30.04
CA LYS A 41 -42.49 21.44 29.84
C LYS A 41 -41.32 21.83 30.72
N TYR A 42 -40.87 20.93 31.58
CA TYR A 42 -39.71 21.12 32.46
C TYR A 42 -38.80 19.90 32.40
N LEU A 43 -37.52 20.10 32.10
CA LEU A 43 -36.49 19.05 31.99
C LEU A 43 -36.93 17.82 31.16
N GLY A 44 -37.72 18.04 30.09
CA GLY A 44 -38.21 16.96 29.22
C GLY A 44 -39.54 16.33 29.64
N VAL A 45 -40.04 16.63 30.85
CA VAL A 45 -41.34 16.17 31.35
C VAL A 45 -42.41 17.21 31.07
N THR A 46 -43.63 16.78 30.75
CA THR A 46 -44.78 17.68 30.58
C THR A 46 -45.65 17.63 31.82
N LEU A 47 -45.64 18.69 32.61
CA LEU A 47 -46.42 18.82 33.84
C LEU A 47 -47.78 19.43 33.47
N ASP A 48 -48.87 18.73 33.72
CA ASP A 48 -50.22 19.29 33.66
C ASP A 48 -50.61 19.93 34.99
N CYS A 49 -51.54 20.89 34.94
CA CYS A 49 -52.08 21.59 36.12
C CYS A 49 -52.68 20.67 37.21
N ARG A 50 -52.94 19.39 36.92
CA ARG A 50 -53.42 18.41 37.91
C ARG A 50 -52.33 17.45 38.39
N LEU A 51 -51.10 17.59 37.89
CA LEU A 51 -49.96 16.70 38.13
C LEU A 51 -50.30 15.20 37.97
N ASN A 52 -51.25 14.87 37.08
CA ASN A 52 -51.59 13.46 36.81
C ASN A 52 -50.71 12.85 35.70
N PHE A 53 -49.85 13.67 35.10
CA PHE A 53 -48.93 13.32 34.01
C PHE A 53 -49.62 12.72 32.78
N LYS A 54 -50.96 12.77 32.67
CA LYS A 54 -51.71 12.12 31.58
C LYS A 54 -51.28 12.65 30.22
N ALA A 55 -51.02 13.95 30.12
CA ALA A 55 -50.52 14.57 28.90
C ALA A 55 -49.12 14.08 28.52
N HIS A 56 -48.23 13.92 29.52
CA HIS A 56 -46.89 13.38 29.31
C HIS A 56 -46.94 11.90 28.93
N ILE A 57 -47.64 11.08 29.70
CA ILE A 57 -47.80 9.64 29.49
C ILE A 57 -48.40 9.38 28.11
N ASN A 58 -49.47 10.08 27.72
CA ASN A 58 -50.05 9.93 26.38
C ASN A 58 -49.05 10.31 25.28
N LYS A 59 -48.30 11.40 25.47
CA LYS A 59 -47.27 11.81 24.51
C LYS A 59 -46.16 10.77 24.38
N VAL A 60 -45.65 10.26 25.51
CA VAL A 60 -44.61 9.23 25.54
C VAL A 60 -45.14 7.92 24.93
N ARG A 61 -46.35 7.50 25.28
CA ARG A 61 -47.00 6.30 24.74
C ARG A 61 -47.23 6.42 23.23
N ASN A 62 -47.74 7.55 22.75
CA ASN A 62 -47.95 7.77 21.32
C ASN A 62 -46.61 7.82 20.56
N LYS A 63 -45.59 8.45 21.15
CA LYS A 63 -44.23 8.47 20.58
C LYS A 63 -43.63 7.06 20.54
N ALA A 64 -43.81 6.27 21.61
CA ALA A 64 -43.37 4.89 21.67
C ALA A 64 -44.10 4.01 20.65
N ALA A 65 -45.43 4.11 20.58
CA ALA A 65 -46.25 3.40 19.60
C ALA A 65 -45.86 3.76 18.16
N PHE A 66 -45.63 5.05 17.88
CA PHE A 66 -45.16 5.52 16.58
C PHE A 66 -43.84 4.86 16.16
N TYR A 67 -42.85 4.80 17.06
CA TYR A 67 -41.58 4.11 16.76
C TYR A 67 -41.74 2.59 16.70
N LEU A 68 -42.52 1.99 17.60
CA LEU A 68 -42.79 0.55 17.63
C LEU A 68 -43.46 0.10 16.34
N CYS A 69 -44.47 0.79 15.81
CA CYS A 69 -45.12 0.42 14.55
C CYS A 69 -44.15 0.45 13.36
N ARG A 70 -43.21 1.41 13.31
CA ARG A 70 -42.22 1.50 12.22
C ARG A 70 -41.09 0.47 12.36
N LEU A 71 -40.69 0.15 13.59
CA LEU A 71 -39.62 -0.81 13.85
C LEU A 71 -40.13 -2.25 13.97
N ALA A 72 -41.40 -2.49 14.27
CA ALA A 72 -41.97 -3.81 14.52
C ALA A 72 -41.73 -4.82 13.38
N PRO A 73 -41.88 -4.48 12.09
CA PRO A 73 -41.57 -5.40 11.00
C PRO A 73 -40.10 -5.86 11.02
N LEU A 74 -39.18 -4.98 11.40
CA LEU A 74 -37.75 -5.26 11.51
C LEU A 74 -37.42 -6.02 12.79
N ILE A 75 -37.95 -5.59 13.94
CA ILE A 75 -37.73 -6.20 15.26
C ILE A 75 -38.22 -7.66 15.26
N ARG A 76 -39.40 -7.91 14.69
CA ARG A 76 -40.05 -9.24 14.65
C ARG A 76 -39.38 -10.25 13.73
N ASN A 77 -38.41 -9.85 12.89
CA ASN A 77 -37.67 -10.80 12.08
C ASN A 77 -36.45 -11.34 12.85
N PRO A 78 -36.46 -12.59 13.34
CA PRO A 78 -35.34 -13.15 14.12
C PRO A 78 -34.11 -13.45 13.26
N LYS A 79 -34.27 -13.57 11.92
CA LYS A 79 -33.18 -13.90 10.99
C LYS A 79 -32.27 -12.71 10.67
N LEU A 80 -32.70 -11.48 10.99
CA LEU A 80 -31.92 -10.27 10.72
C LEU A 80 -31.06 -9.89 11.93
N SER A 81 -29.77 -9.62 11.70
CA SER A 81 -28.91 -9.03 12.72
C SER A 81 -29.38 -7.62 13.11
N LEU A 82 -29.07 -7.16 14.33
CA LEU A 82 -29.37 -5.79 14.76
C LEU A 82 -28.81 -4.75 13.79
N ARG A 83 -27.60 -4.99 13.26
CA ARG A 83 -26.95 -4.13 12.27
C ARG A 83 -27.76 -4.02 10.98
N SER A 84 -28.30 -5.13 10.48
CA SER A 84 -29.17 -5.15 9.30
C SER A 84 -30.48 -4.41 9.55
N LYS A 85 -31.06 -4.56 10.75
CA LYS A 85 -32.29 -3.85 11.15
C LYS A 85 -32.08 -2.34 11.19
N VAL A 86 -31.00 -1.86 11.81
CA VAL A 86 -30.66 -0.44 11.86
C VAL A 86 -30.44 0.12 10.46
N ARG A 87 -29.70 -0.60 9.60
CA ARG A 87 -29.46 -0.21 8.21
C ARG A 87 -30.77 0.02 7.43
N LEU A 88 -31.73 -0.90 7.54
CA LEU A 88 -33.03 -0.78 6.86
C LEU A 88 -33.91 0.33 7.46
N ALA A 89 -33.84 0.53 8.78
CA ALA A 89 -34.57 1.63 9.43
C ALA A 89 -34.07 3.00 8.93
N ILE A 90 -32.75 3.16 8.77
CA ILE A 90 -32.15 4.39 8.22
C ILE A 90 -32.58 4.60 6.77
N SER A 91 -32.56 3.54 5.94
CA SER A 91 -32.87 3.65 4.51
C SER A 91 -34.30 4.05 4.22
N SER A 92 -35.26 3.65 5.05
CA SER A 92 -36.68 4.04 4.91
C SER A 92 -36.97 5.51 5.31
N SER A 93 -35.98 6.27 5.76
CA SER A 93 -36.15 7.66 6.19
C SER A 93 -35.52 8.64 5.20
N GLN A 94 -36.37 9.47 4.59
CA GLN A 94 -35.93 10.53 3.69
C GLN A 94 -35.08 11.59 4.41
N GLN A 95 -35.39 11.90 5.68
CA GLN A 95 -34.59 12.84 6.49
C GLN A 95 -33.17 12.34 6.73
N TRP A 96 -32.99 11.04 6.95
CA TRP A 96 -31.66 10.45 7.09
C TRP A 96 -30.90 10.47 5.77
N SER A 97 -31.57 10.17 4.66
CA SER A 97 -30.96 10.20 3.33
C SER A 97 -30.52 11.62 2.93
N ALA A 98 -31.33 12.64 3.24
CA ALA A 98 -30.97 14.05 3.05
C ALA A 98 -29.76 14.45 3.91
N LEU A 99 -29.77 14.12 5.20
CA LEU A 99 -28.62 14.40 6.08
C LEU A 99 -27.34 13.72 5.60
N VAL A 100 -27.41 12.46 5.15
CA VAL A 100 -26.25 11.75 4.60
C VAL A 100 -25.74 12.43 3.33
N ALA A 101 -26.63 12.91 2.46
CA ALA A 101 -26.24 13.68 1.28
C ALA A 101 -25.50 14.98 1.66
N ASP A 102 -26.01 15.72 2.65
CA ASP A 102 -25.38 16.94 3.17
C ASP A 102 -24.01 16.66 3.78
N VAL A 103 -23.88 15.54 4.51
CA VAL A 103 -22.60 15.09 5.08
C VAL A 103 -21.59 14.77 3.98
N ILE A 104 -21.99 14.04 2.93
CA ILE A 104 -21.11 13.73 1.79
C ILE A 104 -20.65 15.03 1.12
N SER A 105 -21.57 15.95 0.84
CA SER A 105 -21.25 17.26 0.24
C SER A 105 -20.26 18.06 1.10
N THR A 106 -20.51 18.11 2.41
CA THR A 106 -19.64 18.79 3.37
C THR A 106 -18.24 18.17 3.41
N CYS A 107 -18.15 16.83 3.36
CA CYS A 107 -16.88 16.12 3.29
C CYS A 107 -16.03 16.53 2.07
N MET A 108 -16.67 16.67 0.90
CA MET A 108 -15.97 17.10 -0.31
C MET A 108 -15.40 18.52 -0.14
N ARG A 109 -16.22 19.46 0.34
CA ARG A 109 -15.82 20.85 0.59
C ARG A 109 -14.69 20.96 1.62
N VAL A 110 -14.75 20.19 2.71
CA VAL A 110 -13.68 20.16 3.72
C VAL A 110 -12.37 19.68 3.10
N THR A 111 -12.43 18.69 2.21
CA THR A 111 -11.23 18.20 1.53
C THR A 111 -10.67 19.24 0.56
N GLU A 112 -11.52 19.92 -0.21
CA GLU A 112 -11.10 20.99 -1.11
C GLU A 112 -10.35 22.11 -0.36
N CYS A 113 -10.83 22.50 0.82
CA CYS A 113 -10.15 23.46 1.69
C CYS A 113 -8.78 22.96 2.19
N ALA A 114 -8.66 21.66 2.48
CA ALA A 114 -7.44 21.06 3.00
C ALA A 114 -6.41 20.71 1.91
N ALA A 115 -6.86 20.53 0.65
CA ALA A 115 -6.05 20.05 -0.46
C ALA A 115 -4.77 20.87 -0.72
N PRO A 116 -4.79 22.22 -0.73
CA PRO A 116 -3.58 23.02 -0.96
C PRO A 116 -2.47 22.76 0.07
N ILE A 117 -2.84 22.33 1.27
CA ILE A 117 -1.92 22.08 2.38
C ILE A 117 -1.35 20.66 2.28
N VAL A 118 -2.22 19.64 2.17
CA VAL A 118 -1.78 18.22 2.18
C VAL A 118 -1.15 17.76 0.86
N ASN A 119 -1.38 18.49 -0.24
CA ASN A 119 -0.79 18.23 -1.55
C ASN A 119 0.51 19.02 -1.77
N ASN A 120 0.91 19.87 -0.81
CA ASN A 120 2.15 20.63 -0.89
C ASN A 120 3.38 19.72 -0.73
N SER A 121 4.44 19.95 -1.50
CA SER A 121 5.70 19.20 -1.41
C SER A 121 6.51 19.51 -0.15
N SER A 122 6.31 20.70 0.43
CA SER A 122 6.87 21.10 1.72
C SER A 122 5.72 21.62 2.59
N PRO A 123 4.87 20.71 3.11
CA PRO A 123 3.67 21.09 3.85
C PRO A 123 4.00 21.76 5.19
N GLU A 124 5.22 21.58 5.68
CA GLU A 124 5.76 22.22 6.88
C GLU A 124 6.45 23.57 6.60
N GLY A 125 6.44 24.03 5.33
CA GLY A 125 7.24 25.16 4.82
C GLY A 125 7.45 26.29 5.83
N HIS A 126 8.71 26.70 5.99
CA HIS A 126 9.11 27.81 6.86
C HIS A 126 8.18 29.00 6.67
N LEU A 127 7.32 29.27 7.66
CA LEU A 127 6.82 30.62 7.84
C LEU A 127 8.05 31.48 8.13
N PRO A 128 8.36 32.53 7.36
CA PRO A 128 9.34 33.50 7.80
C PRO A 128 8.85 33.99 9.16
N MET A 129 9.64 33.79 10.22
CA MET A 129 9.28 34.28 11.56
C MET A 129 9.09 35.81 11.58
N ASP A 130 9.47 36.51 10.51
CA ASP A 130 9.37 37.95 10.34
C ASP A 130 8.20 38.43 9.47
N SER A 131 7.35 37.55 8.94
CA SER A 131 6.11 37.98 8.27
C SER A 131 5.04 38.25 9.31
N GLY A 132 5.06 39.46 9.87
CA GLY A 132 4.13 40.00 10.88
C GLY A 132 2.66 40.06 10.44
N VAL A 133 2.08 38.96 9.96
CA VAL A 133 0.64 38.79 9.81
C VAL A 133 0.07 38.55 11.21
N LYS A 134 -0.21 39.65 11.92
CA LYS A 134 -1.07 39.63 13.12
C LYS A 134 -2.51 39.32 12.67
N LEU A 135 -2.83 38.04 12.55
CA LEU A 135 -4.22 37.58 12.43
C LEU A 135 -4.92 37.79 13.77
N GLY A 136 -5.58 38.93 13.93
CA GLY A 136 -6.58 39.18 14.95
C GLY A 136 -6.04 39.26 16.39
N SER A 137 -6.21 40.42 17.00
CA SER A 137 -5.95 40.65 18.41
C SER A 137 -6.81 39.73 19.29
N GLY A 138 -6.30 38.55 19.66
CA GLY A 138 -6.93 37.70 20.68
C GLY A 138 -6.96 36.18 20.41
N SER A 139 -5.82 35.54 20.14
CA SER A 139 -5.51 34.14 20.49
C SER A 139 -4.14 33.79 19.88
N GLY A 140 -3.37 32.87 20.48
CA GLY A 140 -1.93 32.66 20.21
C GLY A 140 -1.52 32.46 18.74
N GLN A 141 -0.23 32.68 18.46
CA GLN A 141 0.37 32.58 17.12
C GLN A 141 -0.02 31.25 16.42
N VAL A 142 -0.73 31.34 15.30
CA VAL A 142 -1.06 30.19 14.44
C VAL A 142 0.19 29.81 13.63
N THR A 143 0.69 28.61 13.82
CA THR A 143 1.86 28.10 13.06
C THR A 143 1.43 27.27 11.85
N ALA A 144 2.31 27.17 10.84
CA ALA A 144 2.08 26.31 9.67
C ALA A 144 1.90 24.84 10.06
N GLN A 145 2.57 24.40 11.13
CA GLN A 145 2.41 23.06 11.68
C GLN A 145 1.00 22.82 12.24
N MET A 146 0.39 23.82 12.90
CA MET A 146 -0.99 23.72 13.37
C MET A 146 -1.98 23.63 12.20
N VAL A 147 -1.77 24.43 11.16
CA VAL A 147 -2.60 24.41 9.94
C VAL A 147 -2.48 23.05 9.24
N LEU A 148 -1.25 22.53 9.08
CA LEU A 148 -1.00 21.21 8.53
C LEU A 148 -1.70 20.11 9.35
N LEU A 149 -1.57 20.17 10.67
CA LEU A 149 -2.19 19.22 11.60
C LEU A 149 -3.72 19.16 11.43
N CYS A 150 -4.36 20.32 11.33
CA CYS A 150 -5.80 20.41 11.09
C CYS A 150 -6.17 19.88 9.69
N ALA A 151 -5.41 20.23 8.65
CA ALA A 151 -5.68 19.82 7.28
C ALA A 151 -5.59 18.30 7.10
N TRP A 152 -4.49 17.67 7.51
CA TRP A 152 -4.35 16.22 7.32
C TRP A 152 -5.31 15.41 8.19
N ARG A 153 -5.64 15.88 9.41
CA ARG A 153 -6.66 15.24 10.25
C ARG A 153 -8.05 15.36 9.63
N SER A 154 -8.37 16.50 9.01
CA SER A 154 -9.63 16.68 8.30
C SER A 154 -9.74 15.69 7.14
N VAL A 155 -8.69 15.55 6.32
CA VAL A 155 -8.66 14.56 5.23
C VAL A 155 -8.76 13.13 5.74
N LYS A 156 -8.12 12.81 6.88
CA LYS A 156 -8.27 11.51 7.57
C LYS A 156 -9.73 11.23 7.91
N GLU A 157 -10.38 12.11 8.67
CA GLU A 157 -11.74 11.87 9.16
C GLU A 157 -12.73 11.81 8.01
N VAL A 158 -12.59 12.68 7.00
CA VAL A 158 -13.40 12.63 5.77
C VAL A 158 -13.21 11.29 5.05
N SER A 159 -11.99 10.84 4.83
CA SER A 159 -11.72 9.60 4.10
C SER A 159 -12.35 8.38 4.78
N LEU A 160 -12.20 8.29 6.10
CA LEU A 160 -12.77 7.21 6.91
C LEU A 160 -14.30 7.29 6.98
N LEU A 161 -14.86 8.50 7.05
CA LEU A 161 -16.31 8.71 7.05
C LEU A 161 -16.93 8.31 5.71
N LEU A 162 -16.36 8.75 4.59
CA LEU A 162 -16.84 8.38 3.25
C LEU A 162 -16.72 6.86 3.00
N GLY A 163 -15.63 6.24 3.43
CA GLY A 163 -15.49 4.78 3.40
C GLY A 163 -16.54 4.06 4.27
N SER A 164 -16.85 4.62 5.45
CA SER A 164 -17.88 4.09 6.35
C SER A 164 -19.29 4.22 5.79
N ILE A 165 -19.62 5.37 5.21
CA ILE A 165 -20.90 5.63 4.52
C ILE A 165 -21.08 4.60 3.41
N SER A 166 -20.09 4.47 2.53
CA SER A 166 -20.14 3.58 1.37
C SER A 166 -20.26 2.10 1.78
N SER A 167 -19.52 1.67 2.80
CA SER A 167 -19.51 0.26 3.23
C SER A 167 -20.69 -0.14 4.12
N ARG A 168 -21.31 0.82 4.85
CA ARG A 168 -22.28 0.51 5.91
C ARG A 168 -23.72 0.85 5.56
N LEU A 169 -23.98 1.81 4.68
CA LEU A 169 -25.34 2.22 4.33
C LEU A 169 -25.88 1.43 3.12
N THR A 170 -27.20 1.49 2.89
CA THR A 170 -27.80 0.89 1.69
C THR A 170 -27.54 1.78 0.49
N ILE A 171 -27.18 1.15 -0.62
CA ILE A 171 -26.98 1.81 -1.89
C ILE A 171 -28.22 1.58 -2.76
N GLU A 172 -28.55 2.58 -3.57
CA GLU A 172 -29.58 2.51 -4.60
C GLU A 172 -29.43 1.24 -5.47
N GLY A 173 -30.55 0.53 -5.67
CA GLY A 173 -30.59 -0.74 -6.40
C GLY A 173 -30.37 -2.00 -5.54
N GLU A 174 -29.96 -1.88 -4.26
CA GLU A 174 -29.76 -3.05 -3.40
C GLU A 174 -31.02 -3.49 -2.64
N SER A 175 -31.97 -2.58 -2.48
CA SER A 175 -33.21 -2.74 -1.71
C SER A 175 -34.26 -1.75 -2.22
N ARG A 176 -35.51 -1.90 -1.75
CA ARG A 176 -36.61 -1.00 -2.10
C ARG A 176 -36.31 0.46 -1.72
N ASP A 177 -35.70 0.66 -0.55
CA ASP A 177 -35.27 1.97 -0.07
C ASP A 177 -33.75 2.02 0.06
N SER A 178 -33.14 3.18 -0.23
CA SER A 178 -31.70 3.40 -0.17
C SER A 178 -31.34 4.71 0.53
N THR A 179 -30.25 4.71 1.28
CA THR A 179 -29.73 5.94 1.90
C THR A 179 -28.77 6.70 1.00
N VAL A 180 -28.00 5.98 0.18
CA VAL A 180 -26.97 6.55 -0.71
C VAL A 180 -27.31 6.23 -2.16
N THR A 181 -27.27 7.26 -3.01
CA THR A 181 -27.53 7.12 -4.46
C THR A 181 -26.34 6.55 -5.21
N HIS A 182 -26.58 6.00 -6.40
CA HIS A 182 -25.52 5.53 -7.29
C HIS A 182 -24.51 6.64 -7.60
N ALA A 183 -25.00 7.85 -7.90
CA ALA A 183 -24.16 9.01 -8.20
C ALA A 183 -23.24 9.40 -7.05
N GLN A 184 -23.73 9.34 -5.80
CA GLN A 184 -22.92 9.63 -4.61
C GLN A 184 -21.81 8.61 -4.43
N VAL A 185 -22.07 7.32 -4.64
CA VAL A 185 -21.03 6.27 -4.54
C VAL A 185 -19.93 6.49 -5.57
N VAL A 186 -20.30 6.79 -6.82
CA VAL A 186 -19.33 7.11 -7.88
C VAL A 186 -18.54 8.38 -7.54
N GLY A 187 -19.22 9.42 -7.00
CA GLY A 187 -18.59 10.65 -6.54
C GLY A 187 -17.57 10.42 -5.42
N ILE A 188 -17.90 9.58 -4.43
CA ILE A 188 -16.97 9.18 -3.36
C ILE A 188 -15.76 8.45 -3.94
N GLY A 189 -15.98 7.52 -4.87
CA GLY A 189 -14.90 6.80 -5.55
C GLY A 189 -13.94 7.72 -6.27
N ARG A 190 -14.46 8.67 -7.06
CA ARG A 190 -13.66 9.68 -7.74
C ARG A 190 -12.86 10.52 -6.75
N HIS A 191 -13.51 11.00 -5.69
CA HIS A 191 -12.88 11.83 -4.65
C HIS A 191 -11.71 11.13 -3.97
N LEU A 192 -11.91 9.89 -3.52
CA LEU A 192 -10.86 9.09 -2.87
C LEU A 192 -9.72 8.74 -3.84
N THR A 193 -10.03 8.54 -5.12
CA THR A 193 -9.02 8.33 -6.17
C THR A 193 -8.17 9.58 -6.37
N THR A 194 -8.78 10.76 -6.43
CA THR A 194 -8.07 12.05 -6.51
C THR A 194 -7.18 12.27 -5.30
N LEU A 195 -7.70 12.01 -4.09
CA LEU A 195 -6.92 12.10 -2.85
C LEU A 195 -5.68 11.19 -2.91
N LEU A 196 -5.84 9.94 -3.35
CA LEU A 196 -4.71 9.02 -3.49
C LEU A 196 -3.71 9.46 -4.56
N ALA A 197 -4.16 10.10 -5.62
CA ALA A 197 -3.29 10.57 -6.69
C ALA A 197 -2.47 11.82 -6.30
N GLU A 198 -3.04 12.72 -5.49
CA GLU A 198 -2.49 14.06 -5.27
C GLU A 198 -1.90 14.29 -3.86
N THR A 199 -2.35 13.54 -2.85
CA THR A 199 -1.94 13.75 -1.45
C THR A 199 -0.49 13.36 -1.24
N LYS A 200 0.31 14.29 -0.70
CA LYS A 200 1.72 14.06 -0.36
C LYS A 200 1.95 13.79 1.11
N HIS A 201 1.10 14.35 1.99
CA HIS A 201 1.19 14.09 3.42
C HIS A 201 0.85 12.61 3.71
N ARG A 202 1.84 11.87 4.20
CA ARG A 202 1.76 10.42 4.44
C ARG A 202 0.54 10.00 5.27
N GLY A 203 0.27 10.71 6.37
CA GLY A 203 -0.87 10.38 7.25
C GLY A 203 -2.22 10.52 6.56
N ALA A 204 -2.43 11.55 5.72
CA ALA A 204 -3.69 11.73 5.00
C ALA A 204 -3.82 10.68 3.89
N PHE A 205 -2.72 10.42 3.17
CA PHE A 205 -2.64 9.40 2.13
C PHE A 205 -3.01 7.99 2.65
N GLU A 206 -2.42 7.56 3.77
CA GLU A 206 -2.68 6.24 4.36
C GLU A 206 -4.16 6.08 4.74
N GLN A 207 -4.82 7.14 5.20
CA GLN A 207 -6.23 7.10 5.60
C GLN A 207 -7.17 7.17 4.39
N ALA A 208 -6.80 7.90 3.33
CA ALA A 208 -7.48 7.84 2.05
C ALA A 208 -7.46 6.41 1.47
N TYR A 209 -6.33 5.71 1.58
CA TYR A 209 -6.22 4.31 1.16
C TYR A 209 -7.16 3.38 1.95
N VAL A 210 -7.29 3.57 3.26
CA VAL A 210 -8.23 2.81 4.09
C VAL A 210 -9.67 3.09 3.66
N GLY A 211 -10.07 4.36 3.53
CA GLY A 211 -11.41 4.74 3.08
C GLY A 211 -11.75 4.17 1.69
N PHE A 212 -10.81 4.23 0.76
CA PHE A 212 -10.95 3.66 -0.59
C PHE A 212 -11.09 2.14 -0.55
N SER A 213 -10.30 1.45 0.27
CA SER A 213 -10.39 -0.01 0.44
C SER A 213 -11.74 -0.46 1.00
N MET A 214 -12.34 0.34 1.90
CA MET A 214 -13.70 0.08 2.42
C MET A 214 -14.76 0.19 1.32
N LEU A 215 -14.65 1.21 0.44
CA LEU A 215 -15.52 1.36 -0.72
C LEU A 215 -15.35 0.18 -1.69
N LEU A 216 -14.11 -0.15 -2.08
CA LEU A 216 -13.86 -1.23 -3.05
C LEU A 216 -14.36 -2.58 -2.55
N THR A 217 -14.11 -2.92 -1.28
CA THR A 217 -14.65 -4.13 -0.64
C THR A 217 -16.18 -4.20 -0.78
N ARG A 218 -16.87 -3.05 -0.66
CA ARG A 218 -18.31 -2.99 -0.86
C ARG A 218 -18.70 -3.20 -2.32
N LEU A 219 -18.01 -2.54 -3.25
CA LEU A 219 -18.32 -2.62 -4.69
C LEU A 219 -18.17 -4.04 -5.23
N TRP A 220 -17.11 -4.77 -4.83
CA TRP A 220 -16.91 -6.17 -5.25
C TRP A 220 -18.01 -7.14 -4.80
N SER A 221 -18.86 -6.74 -3.85
CA SER A 221 -19.99 -7.51 -3.34
C SER A 221 -21.34 -6.81 -3.54
N CYS A 222 -21.37 -5.75 -4.35
CA CYS A 222 -22.59 -4.98 -4.59
C CYS A 222 -23.55 -5.76 -5.50
N ARG A 223 -24.86 -5.63 -5.23
CA ARG A 223 -25.90 -6.28 -6.05
C ARG A 223 -26.17 -5.54 -7.36
N SER A 224 -25.83 -4.27 -7.43
CA SER A 224 -25.94 -3.47 -8.64
C SER A 224 -24.80 -3.80 -9.59
N GLU A 225 -25.11 -4.28 -10.79
CA GLU A 225 -24.14 -4.69 -11.80
C GLU A 225 -23.26 -3.51 -12.28
N SER A 226 -23.83 -2.31 -12.37
CA SER A 226 -23.10 -1.09 -12.74
C SER A 226 -22.04 -0.71 -11.70
N LEU A 227 -22.34 -0.91 -10.40
CA LEU A 227 -21.39 -0.66 -9.31
C LEU A 227 -20.38 -1.80 -9.15
N LEU A 228 -20.82 -3.05 -9.36
CA LEU A 228 -19.95 -4.23 -9.31
C LEU A 228 -18.86 -4.19 -10.38
N SER A 229 -19.18 -3.68 -11.57
CA SER A 229 -18.24 -3.54 -12.69
C SER A 229 -17.28 -2.34 -12.55
N LEU A 230 -17.60 -1.38 -11.67
CA LEU A 230 -16.88 -0.12 -11.53
C LEU A 230 -15.39 -0.28 -11.15
N PRO A 231 -15.01 -1.12 -10.15
CA PRO A 231 -13.60 -1.34 -9.83
C PRO A 231 -12.79 -1.91 -11.01
N GLY A 232 -13.38 -2.85 -11.76
CA GLY A 232 -12.74 -3.42 -12.95
C GLY A 232 -12.58 -2.40 -14.08
N ALA A 233 -13.57 -1.53 -14.26
CA ALA A 233 -13.50 -0.42 -15.21
C ALA A 233 -12.42 0.60 -14.83
N TRP A 234 -12.33 1.00 -13.55
CA TRP A 234 -11.28 1.89 -13.06
C TRP A 234 -9.88 1.31 -13.25
N LEU A 235 -9.69 0.02 -12.94
CA LEU A 235 -8.41 -0.63 -13.18
C LEU A 235 -8.05 -0.62 -14.67
N SER A 236 -9.02 -0.92 -15.54
CA SER A 236 -8.80 -0.95 -16.99
C SER A 236 -8.45 0.45 -17.54
N GLY A 237 -9.12 1.50 -17.06
CA GLY A 237 -8.80 2.89 -17.39
C GLY A 237 -7.39 3.28 -16.95
N LEU A 238 -7.02 3.00 -15.70
CA LEU A 238 -5.66 3.26 -15.19
C LEU A 238 -4.59 2.54 -16.00
N MET A 239 -4.83 1.28 -16.39
CA MET A 239 -3.90 0.51 -17.22
C MET A 239 -3.77 1.07 -18.65
N ALA A 240 -4.85 1.63 -19.21
CA ALA A 240 -4.81 2.31 -20.50
C ALA A 240 -4.05 3.64 -20.43
N ASP A 241 -4.23 4.41 -19.35
CA ASP A 241 -3.49 5.65 -19.10
C ASP A 241 -1.99 5.38 -18.98
N ILE A 242 -1.59 4.33 -18.25
CA ILE A 242 -0.18 3.92 -18.12
C ILE A 242 0.41 3.52 -19.48
N ALA A 243 -0.37 2.87 -20.34
CA ALA A 243 0.05 2.43 -21.67
C ALA A 243 0.12 3.58 -22.69
N GLY A 244 -0.11 4.84 -22.30
CA GLY A 244 -0.08 6.00 -23.20
C GLY A 244 -1.34 6.18 -24.06
N GLY A 245 -2.39 5.38 -23.84
CA GLY A 245 -3.65 5.43 -24.58
C GLY A 245 -4.66 6.45 -24.07
N GLY A 246 -4.42 7.05 -22.91
CA GLY A 246 -5.25 8.12 -22.35
C GLY A 246 -4.68 9.49 -22.72
N GLY A 247 -5.46 10.34 -23.39
CA GLY A 247 -5.06 11.71 -23.78
C GLY A 247 -4.62 12.62 -22.61
N GLY A 248 -4.75 12.17 -21.37
CA GLY A 248 -4.19 12.82 -20.19
C GLY A 248 -2.81 12.27 -19.84
N LYS A 249 -1.76 12.80 -20.48
CA LYS A 249 -0.33 12.57 -20.20
C LYS A 249 -0.08 12.43 -18.69
N LEU A 250 -0.05 11.21 -18.12
CA LEU A 250 0.34 11.01 -16.72
C LEU A 250 1.67 11.77 -16.54
N CYS A 251 1.68 12.79 -15.70
CA CYS A 251 2.77 13.76 -15.74
C CYS A 251 4.00 13.13 -15.08
N ALA A 252 5.06 12.92 -15.87
CA ALA A 252 6.42 12.39 -15.64
C ALA A 252 7.03 12.36 -14.24
N THR A 253 6.50 13.09 -13.27
CA THR A 253 6.98 13.06 -11.87
C THR A 253 5.91 13.40 -10.83
N ARG A 254 4.67 13.78 -11.21
CA ARG A 254 3.67 14.33 -10.25
C ARG A 254 2.45 13.46 -9.98
N ARG A 255 2.13 12.48 -10.84
CA ARG A 255 0.92 11.65 -10.71
C ARG A 255 1.17 10.18 -10.36
N SER A 256 2.41 9.71 -10.39
CA SER A 256 2.71 8.28 -10.30
C SER A 256 2.97 7.74 -8.90
N ALA A 257 3.10 8.59 -7.87
CA ALA A 257 3.33 8.12 -6.51
C ALA A 257 2.10 7.37 -5.93
N GLY A 258 0.89 7.84 -6.25
CA GLY A 258 -0.37 7.26 -5.77
C GLY A 258 -0.89 6.08 -6.59
N VAL A 259 -0.62 6.05 -7.90
CA VAL A 259 -1.14 5.03 -8.83
C VAL A 259 -0.85 3.59 -8.40
N PRO A 260 0.38 3.22 -7.96
CA PRO A 260 0.65 1.90 -7.45
C PRO A 260 -0.30 1.48 -6.33
N TYR A 261 -0.68 2.41 -5.45
CA TYR A 261 -1.57 2.15 -4.33
C TYR A 261 -3.04 2.03 -4.76
N ILE A 262 -3.49 2.83 -5.73
CA ILE A 262 -4.84 2.70 -6.28
C ILE A 262 -5.00 1.32 -6.93
N ILE A 263 -4.06 0.93 -7.80
CA ILE A 263 -4.05 -0.40 -8.44
C ILE A 263 -3.96 -1.49 -7.38
N GLN A 264 -3.07 -1.35 -6.40
CA GLN A 264 -2.92 -2.30 -5.31
C GLN A 264 -4.22 -2.48 -4.52
N ALA A 265 -4.94 -1.42 -4.17
CA ALA A 265 -6.21 -1.50 -3.47
C ALA A 265 -7.27 -2.24 -4.30
N LEU A 266 -7.36 -1.94 -5.60
CA LEU A 266 -8.28 -2.61 -6.53
C LEU A 266 -8.06 -4.12 -6.55
N VAL A 267 -6.83 -4.57 -6.80
CA VAL A 267 -6.52 -6.01 -6.94
C VAL A 267 -6.50 -6.74 -5.61
N THR A 268 -6.12 -6.07 -4.51
CA THR A 268 -6.09 -6.70 -3.18
C THR A 268 -7.51 -6.92 -2.66
N THR A 269 -8.39 -5.94 -2.82
CA THR A 269 -9.79 -6.07 -2.38
C THR A 269 -10.58 -7.06 -3.24
N GLU A 270 -10.30 -7.15 -4.54
CA GLU A 270 -10.86 -8.21 -5.39
C GLU A 270 -10.54 -9.60 -4.83
N LEU A 271 -9.26 -9.86 -4.55
CA LEU A 271 -8.80 -11.13 -4.02
C LEU A 271 -9.45 -11.43 -2.66
N GLN A 272 -9.51 -10.44 -1.76
CA GLN A 272 -10.09 -10.60 -0.42
C GLN A 272 -11.59 -10.91 -0.44
N VAL A 273 -12.34 -10.36 -1.40
CA VAL A 273 -13.80 -10.55 -1.47
C VAL A 273 -14.18 -11.77 -2.30
N ASN A 274 -13.58 -11.93 -3.49
CA ASN A 274 -14.00 -12.93 -4.46
C ASN A 274 -13.17 -14.22 -4.43
N GLY A 275 -11.99 -14.20 -3.80
CA GLY A 275 -11.03 -15.31 -3.78
C GLY A 275 -10.36 -15.62 -5.13
N ARG A 276 -10.93 -15.18 -6.25
CA ARG A 276 -10.43 -15.39 -7.62
C ARG A 276 -9.91 -14.07 -8.22
N PRO A 277 -8.59 -13.86 -8.31
CA PRO A 277 -8.02 -12.56 -8.63
C PRO A 277 -7.85 -12.35 -10.15
N ARG A 278 -8.97 -12.24 -10.88
CA ARG A 278 -8.96 -12.09 -12.36
C ARG A 278 -8.35 -10.77 -12.79
N CYS A 279 -8.75 -9.67 -12.15
CA CYS A 279 -8.24 -8.34 -12.44
C CYS A 279 -6.75 -8.25 -12.10
N PHE A 280 -6.33 -8.87 -11.01
CA PHE A 280 -4.90 -9.02 -10.67
C PHE A 280 -4.10 -9.70 -11.79
N HIS A 281 -4.52 -10.86 -12.29
CA HIS A 281 -3.77 -11.59 -13.31
C HIS A 281 -3.66 -10.81 -14.62
N ARG A 282 -4.74 -10.14 -15.04
CA ARG A 282 -4.74 -9.24 -16.20
C ARG A 282 -3.77 -8.07 -15.99
N CYS A 283 -3.81 -7.46 -14.80
CA CYS A 283 -2.94 -6.37 -14.42
C CYS A 283 -1.45 -6.79 -14.44
N MET A 284 -1.10 -7.90 -13.78
CA MET A 284 0.28 -8.42 -13.76
C MET A 284 0.81 -8.72 -15.15
N SER A 285 0.02 -9.40 -15.99
CA SER A 285 0.43 -9.76 -17.35
C SER A 285 0.67 -8.51 -18.20
N ARG A 286 -0.22 -7.52 -18.11
CA ARG A 286 -0.08 -6.26 -18.85
C ARG A 286 1.09 -5.43 -18.35
N LEU A 287 1.30 -5.31 -17.03
CA LEU A 287 2.43 -4.58 -16.45
C LEU A 287 3.77 -5.22 -16.81
N LEU A 288 3.87 -6.55 -16.81
CA LEU A 288 5.09 -7.26 -17.22
C LEU A 288 5.38 -7.06 -18.71
N ALA A 289 4.34 -7.00 -19.56
CA ALA A 289 4.50 -6.67 -20.97
C ALA A 289 4.98 -5.23 -21.17
N LEU A 290 4.39 -4.26 -20.48
CA LEU A 290 4.77 -2.84 -20.56
C LEU A 290 6.15 -2.56 -19.96
N ALA A 291 6.57 -3.32 -18.95
CA ALA A 291 7.89 -3.17 -18.32
C ALA A 291 9.01 -3.90 -19.09
N ARG A 292 8.66 -4.81 -20.02
CA ARG A 292 9.65 -5.57 -20.78
C ARG A 292 10.36 -4.64 -21.75
N ARG A 293 11.69 -4.60 -21.67
CA ARG A 293 12.54 -4.05 -22.75
C ARG A 293 12.73 -5.12 -23.80
N ASP A 294 12.35 -4.82 -25.04
CA ASP A 294 12.71 -5.60 -26.21
C ASP A 294 13.82 -4.87 -26.97
N PRO A 295 15.04 -5.42 -27.04
CA PRO A 295 16.14 -4.84 -27.80
C PRO A 295 15.82 -4.64 -29.28
N HIS A 296 14.88 -5.41 -29.83
CA HIS A 296 14.47 -5.35 -31.23
C HIS A 296 13.29 -4.39 -31.48
N GLN A 297 12.67 -3.84 -30.43
CA GLN A 297 11.50 -2.95 -30.51
C GLN A 297 11.58 -1.74 -29.57
N GLU A 298 12.79 -1.19 -29.35
CA GLU A 298 13.05 -0.13 -28.35
C GLU A 298 12.19 1.14 -28.49
N HIS A 299 11.63 1.41 -29.68
CA HIS A 299 10.81 2.60 -29.96
C HIS A 299 9.32 2.45 -29.67
N THR A 300 8.84 1.29 -29.22
CA THR A 300 7.39 1.04 -29.08
C THR A 300 6.79 1.49 -27.75
N VAL A 301 7.58 1.56 -26.67
CA VAL A 301 7.09 1.89 -25.32
C VAL A 301 7.93 2.98 -24.67
N GLU A 302 7.27 4.05 -24.24
CA GLU A 302 7.90 5.20 -23.58
C GLU A 302 8.65 4.79 -22.29
N VAL A 303 9.77 5.45 -22.03
CA VAL A 303 10.57 5.28 -20.79
C VAL A 303 9.72 5.49 -19.54
N GLU A 304 8.80 6.45 -19.60
CA GLU A 304 7.89 6.77 -18.51
C GLU A 304 6.93 5.58 -18.21
N THR A 305 6.31 5.01 -19.23
CA THR A 305 5.45 3.82 -19.11
C THR A 305 6.19 2.63 -18.49
N ARG A 306 7.43 2.38 -18.92
CA ARG A 306 8.28 1.33 -18.33
C ARG A 306 8.57 1.60 -16.85
N THR A 307 8.96 2.84 -16.53
CA THR A 307 9.26 3.27 -15.15
C THR A 307 8.04 3.11 -14.23
N HIS A 308 6.86 3.55 -14.67
CA HIS A 308 5.61 3.36 -13.91
C HIS A 308 5.28 1.89 -13.72
N SER A 309 5.41 1.09 -14.77
CA SER A 309 5.12 -0.34 -14.72
C SER A 309 6.03 -1.07 -13.72
N LEU A 310 7.32 -0.77 -13.70
CA LEU A 310 8.27 -1.30 -12.72
C LEU A 310 7.91 -0.92 -11.28
N ASN A 311 7.50 0.32 -11.05
CA ASN A 311 7.11 0.80 -9.72
C ASN A 311 5.79 0.19 -9.23
N ILE A 312 4.82 -0.03 -10.12
CA ILE A 312 3.57 -0.72 -9.79
C ILE A 312 3.84 -2.19 -9.50
N LEU A 313 4.62 -2.88 -10.34
CA LEU A 313 5.05 -4.26 -10.08
C LEU A 313 5.73 -4.38 -8.71
N ARG A 314 6.60 -3.44 -8.36
CA ARG A 314 7.24 -3.39 -7.04
C ARG A 314 6.21 -3.31 -5.92
N ALA A 315 5.19 -2.45 -6.02
CA ALA A 315 4.15 -2.35 -5.00
C ALA A 315 3.39 -3.69 -4.85
N LEU A 316 3.00 -4.30 -5.97
CA LEU A 316 2.29 -5.59 -5.98
C LEU A 316 3.12 -6.73 -5.37
N PHE A 317 4.40 -6.84 -5.73
CA PHE A 317 5.32 -7.84 -5.15
C PHE A 317 5.69 -7.57 -3.68
N ARG A 318 5.47 -6.36 -3.16
CA ARG A 318 5.66 -6.07 -1.73
C ARG A 318 4.42 -6.37 -0.90
N ASN A 319 3.24 -6.39 -1.50
CA ASN A 319 2.00 -6.63 -0.79
C ASN A 319 1.88 -8.09 -0.33
N THR A 320 1.75 -8.31 0.97
CA THR A 320 1.68 -9.64 1.58
C THR A 320 0.39 -10.39 1.25
N CYS A 321 -0.74 -9.70 1.07
CA CYS A 321 -2.01 -10.31 0.68
C CYS A 321 -1.96 -10.90 -0.73
N LEU A 322 -1.12 -10.35 -1.62
CA LEU A 322 -0.89 -10.88 -2.97
C LEU A 322 0.19 -11.98 -3.00
N GLY A 323 0.65 -12.42 -1.82
CA GLY A 323 1.50 -13.59 -1.52
C GLY A 323 1.51 -14.67 -2.60
N GLU A 324 0.48 -15.49 -2.52
CA GLU A 324 0.27 -16.68 -3.32
C GLU A 324 -0.05 -16.36 -4.78
N ALA A 325 -0.95 -15.39 -5.02
CA ALA A 325 -1.35 -15.00 -6.37
C ALA A 325 -0.18 -14.50 -7.23
N SER A 326 0.77 -13.78 -6.63
CA SER A 326 1.96 -13.25 -7.33
C SER A 326 3.08 -14.27 -7.52
N ALA A 327 3.04 -15.44 -6.87
CA ALA A 327 4.13 -16.42 -6.88
C ALA A 327 4.51 -16.86 -8.30
N GLY A 328 3.52 -17.11 -9.16
CA GLY A 328 3.73 -17.49 -10.56
C GLY A 328 4.36 -16.41 -11.45
N TYR A 329 4.40 -15.15 -10.98
CA TYR A 329 4.96 -14.02 -11.74
C TYR A 329 6.37 -13.62 -11.27
N VAL A 330 6.86 -14.16 -10.15
CA VAL A 330 8.15 -13.77 -9.56
C VAL A 330 9.31 -13.98 -10.54
N GLY A 331 9.34 -15.10 -11.25
CA GLY A 331 10.38 -15.38 -12.24
C GLY A 331 10.39 -14.36 -13.39
N GLN A 332 9.22 -13.98 -13.91
CA GLN A 332 9.11 -12.95 -14.96
C GLN A 332 9.49 -11.57 -14.42
N GLY A 333 9.09 -11.26 -13.19
CA GLY A 333 9.49 -10.04 -12.49
C GLY A 333 11.00 -9.92 -12.36
N LEU A 334 11.70 -11.00 -12.03
CA LEU A 334 13.17 -11.01 -11.95
C LEU A 334 13.82 -10.78 -13.32
N LEU A 335 13.33 -11.42 -14.39
CA LEU A 335 13.84 -11.19 -15.74
C LEU A 335 13.72 -9.71 -16.14
N VAL A 336 12.54 -9.12 -15.94
CA VAL A 336 12.27 -7.71 -16.23
C VAL A 336 13.18 -6.81 -15.40
N ALA A 337 13.30 -7.08 -14.10
CA ALA A 337 14.15 -6.29 -13.21
C ALA A 337 15.63 -6.35 -13.62
N ILE A 338 16.18 -7.54 -13.88
CA ILE A 338 17.59 -7.70 -14.27
C ILE A 338 17.87 -7.00 -15.60
N ARG A 339 17.01 -7.15 -16.61
CA ARG A 339 17.14 -6.41 -17.89
C ARG A 339 17.10 -4.90 -17.71
N GLY A 340 16.33 -4.41 -16.74
CA GLY A 340 16.24 -2.99 -16.42
C GLY A 340 17.52 -2.38 -15.83
N PHE A 341 18.46 -3.19 -15.32
CA PHE A 341 19.78 -2.68 -14.91
C PHE A 341 20.59 -2.14 -16.09
N ASP A 342 20.38 -2.71 -17.29
CA ASP A 342 21.06 -2.29 -18.50
C ASP A 342 20.31 -1.14 -19.22
N ALA A 343 19.28 -0.56 -18.59
CA ALA A 343 18.53 0.57 -19.15
C ALA A 343 19.42 1.79 -19.45
N ASN A 344 19.12 2.51 -20.53
CA ASN A 344 19.89 3.69 -20.95
C ASN A 344 19.66 4.89 -20.01
N THR A 345 18.51 4.92 -19.33
CA THR A 345 18.12 6.03 -18.44
C THR A 345 18.31 5.70 -16.96
N TRP A 346 18.64 6.70 -16.16
CA TRP A 346 18.79 6.52 -14.71
C TRP A 346 17.47 6.13 -14.03
N ALA A 347 16.34 6.71 -14.46
CA ALA A 347 15.02 6.47 -13.88
C ALA A 347 14.63 4.99 -13.93
N GLU A 348 14.85 4.35 -15.09
CA GLU A 348 14.57 2.94 -15.27
C GLU A 348 15.50 2.04 -14.47
N ARG A 349 16.81 2.33 -14.46
CA ARG A 349 17.78 1.59 -13.64
C ARG A 349 17.41 1.64 -12.16
N ASN A 350 16.98 2.81 -11.67
CA ASN A 350 16.53 2.99 -10.30
C ASN A 350 15.25 2.18 -10.03
N SER A 351 14.22 2.28 -10.88
CA SER A 351 12.98 1.51 -10.73
C SER A 351 13.21 -0.01 -10.81
N ALA A 352 14.11 -0.46 -11.68
CA ALA A 352 14.52 -1.87 -11.80
C ALA A 352 15.24 -2.35 -10.53
N THR A 353 16.16 -1.54 -9.97
CA THR A 353 16.83 -1.83 -8.70
C THR A 353 15.84 -1.96 -7.55
N LEU A 354 14.87 -1.04 -7.50
CA LEU A 354 13.81 -1.04 -6.51
C LEU A 354 12.89 -2.28 -6.64
N LEU A 355 12.53 -2.67 -7.87
CA LEU A 355 11.77 -3.90 -8.13
C LEU A 355 12.56 -5.15 -7.73
N PHE A 356 13.83 -5.24 -8.14
CA PHE A 356 14.72 -6.34 -7.82
C PHE A 356 14.88 -6.53 -6.30
N SER A 357 15.04 -5.44 -5.55
CA SER A 357 15.10 -5.48 -4.09
C SER A 357 13.82 -6.06 -3.47
N ALA A 358 12.64 -5.66 -3.96
CA ALA A 358 11.36 -6.19 -3.49
C ALA A 358 11.22 -7.70 -3.79
N LEU A 359 11.60 -8.14 -4.99
CA LEU A 359 11.59 -9.55 -5.38
C LEU A 359 12.58 -10.37 -4.56
N THR A 360 13.76 -9.83 -4.29
CA THR A 360 14.77 -10.48 -3.45
C THR A 360 14.23 -10.73 -2.04
N VAL A 361 13.56 -9.73 -1.44
CA VAL A 361 12.90 -9.88 -0.14
C VAL A 361 11.73 -10.87 -0.22
N ARG A 362 11.00 -10.92 -1.33
CA ARG A 362 9.92 -11.89 -1.54
C ARG A 362 10.42 -13.34 -1.59
N ILE A 363 11.58 -13.56 -2.22
CA ILE A 363 12.14 -14.90 -2.43
C ILE A 363 12.89 -15.40 -1.19
N PHE A 364 13.72 -14.53 -0.61
CA PHE A 364 14.65 -14.88 0.46
C PHE A 364 14.24 -14.34 1.84
N GLY A 365 13.14 -13.61 1.95
CA GLY A 365 12.71 -12.96 3.19
C GLY A 365 13.51 -11.70 3.53
N VAL A 366 13.09 -11.02 4.61
CA VAL A 366 13.74 -9.80 5.10
C VAL A 366 15.06 -10.15 5.80
N GLN A 367 16.13 -9.46 5.41
CA GLN A 367 17.41 -9.52 6.10
C GLN A 367 17.34 -8.68 7.38
N ARG A 368 17.59 -9.28 8.54
CA ARG A 368 17.54 -8.59 9.85
C ARG A 368 18.91 -8.14 10.35
N SER A 369 20.00 -8.70 9.83
CA SER A 369 21.36 -8.31 10.20
C SER A 369 21.82 -7.09 9.39
N ARG A 370 22.51 -6.16 10.06
CA ARG A 370 23.19 -5.02 9.42
C ARG A 370 24.41 -5.47 8.60
N ASP A 371 25.01 -6.60 8.96
CA ASP A 371 26.08 -7.21 8.16
C ASP A 371 25.48 -7.85 6.91
N GLY A 372 25.58 -7.10 5.80
CA GLY A 372 25.28 -7.56 4.44
C GLY A 372 26.03 -8.85 4.03
N ASP A 373 27.14 -9.11 4.73
CA ASP A 373 28.14 -10.10 4.36
C ASP A 373 27.88 -11.47 4.99
N ASN A 374 27.24 -11.52 6.17
CA ASN A 374 26.89 -12.74 6.88
C ASN A 374 25.38 -13.00 6.82
N LEU A 375 24.92 -13.46 5.65
CA LEU A 375 23.51 -13.82 5.44
C LEU A 375 23.11 -15.04 6.27
N CYS A 376 21.99 -14.93 7.00
CA CYS A 376 21.37 -16.06 7.70
C CYS A 376 20.97 -17.16 6.71
N VAL A 377 21.09 -18.43 7.11
CA VAL A 377 20.66 -19.58 6.30
C VAL A 377 19.19 -19.46 5.87
N ARG A 378 18.33 -18.86 6.72
CA ARG A 378 16.92 -18.58 6.39
C ARG A 378 16.71 -17.60 5.23
N ASN A 379 17.74 -16.84 4.87
CA ASN A 379 17.75 -15.93 3.73
C ASN A 379 18.49 -16.52 2.52
N LYS A 380 18.71 -17.83 2.51
CA LYS A 380 19.34 -18.57 1.42
C LYS A 380 18.49 -19.79 1.03
N MET A 381 18.71 -20.33 -0.17
CA MET A 381 18.14 -21.61 -0.61
C MET A 381 19.14 -22.34 -1.52
N THR A 382 18.93 -23.63 -1.78
CA THR A 382 19.76 -24.34 -2.78
C THR A 382 19.49 -23.81 -4.18
N GLY A 383 20.51 -23.84 -5.05
CA GLY A 383 20.31 -23.52 -6.47
C GLY A 383 19.27 -24.43 -7.13
N ARG A 384 19.23 -25.72 -6.75
CA ARG A 384 18.18 -26.66 -7.20
C ARG A 384 16.78 -26.15 -6.91
N ILE A 385 16.47 -25.72 -5.67
CA ILE A 385 15.14 -25.19 -5.33
C ILE A 385 14.85 -23.90 -6.10
N PHE A 386 15.85 -23.00 -6.19
CA PHE A 386 15.71 -21.72 -6.87
C PHE A 386 15.37 -21.89 -8.36
N PHE A 387 16.15 -22.69 -9.09
CA PHE A 387 15.96 -22.88 -10.53
C PHE A 387 14.82 -23.85 -10.87
N LEU A 388 14.44 -24.78 -9.99
CA LEU A 388 13.18 -25.53 -10.17
C LEU A 388 11.96 -24.62 -10.04
N ARG A 389 12.01 -23.63 -9.15
CA ARG A 389 10.92 -22.67 -8.97
C ARG A 389 10.89 -21.62 -10.08
N TYR A 390 12.05 -21.26 -10.62
CA TYR A 390 12.21 -20.22 -11.64
C TYR A 390 13.08 -20.69 -12.81
N PRO A 391 12.65 -21.70 -13.59
CA PRO A 391 13.50 -22.38 -14.59
C PRO A 391 14.06 -21.44 -15.65
N GLN A 392 13.25 -20.50 -16.13
CA GLN A 392 13.65 -19.48 -17.11
C GLN A 392 14.82 -18.58 -16.68
N LEU A 393 15.18 -18.53 -15.40
CA LEU A 393 16.33 -17.75 -14.93
C LEU A 393 17.65 -18.45 -15.16
N TYR A 394 17.67 -19.78 -15.30
CA TYR A 394 18.91 -20.53 -15.46
C TYR A 394 19.64 -20.10 -16.73
N ASP A 395 19.03 -20.32 -17.91
CA ASP A 395 19.65 -19.99 -19.20
C ASP A 395 19.87 -18.47 -19.32
N PHE A 396 18.92 -17.67 -18.84
CA PHE A 396 19.05 -16.22 -18.86
C PHE A 396 20.27 -15.70 -18.08
N MET A 397 20.47 -16.18 -16.85
CA MET A 397 21.61 -15.76 -16.03
C MET A 397 22.92 -16.32 -16.57
N LEU A 398 22.92 -17.55 -17.09
CA LEU A 398 24.10 -18.18 -17.69
C LEU A 398 24.54 -17.38 -18.92
N ASN A 399 23.63 -17.10 -19.86
CA ASN A 399 23.92 -16.30 -21.05
C ASN A 399 24.44 -14.91 -20.69
N LYS A 400 23.85 -14.25 -19.68
CA LYS A 400 24.32 -12.93 -19.21
C LYS A 400 25.76 -12.96 -18.67
N LEU A 401 26.12 -14.00 -17.92
CA LEU A 401 27.48 -14.17 -17.42
C LEU A 401 28.45 -14.56 -18.54
N GLN A 402 28.01 -15.35 -19.51
CA GLN A 402 28.79 -15.69 -20.70
C GLN A 402 29.09 -14.46 -21.56
N GLU A 403 28.08 -13.66 -21.92
CA GLU A 403 28.23 -12.39 -22.64
C GLU A 403 29.27 -11.48 -21.98
N ALA A 404 29.23 -11.35 -20.66
CA ALA A 404 30.19 -10.55 -19.91
C ALA A 404 31.60 -11.15 -19.86
N SER A 405 31.72 -12.48 -19.86
CA SER A 405 33.00 -13.17 -19.91
C SER A 405 33.67 -13.01 -21.27
N GLU A 406 32.89 -13.02 -22.36
CA GLU A 406 33.37 -12.80 -23.72
C GLU A 406 33.74 -11.32 -23.95
N ALA A 407 32.99 -10.41 -23.33
CA ALA A 407 33.25 -8.97 -23.37
C ALA A 407 34.28 -8.50 -22.32
N ALA A 408 35.06 -9.40 -21.71
CA ALA A 408 35.95 -9.09 -20.58
C ALA A 408 37.03 -8.04 -20.90
N ASP A 409 37.41 -7.89 -22.17
CA ASP A 409 38.35 -6.87 -22.65
C ASP A 409 37.67 -5.55 -23.03
N SER A 410 36.33 -5.51 -23.04
CA SER A 410 35.58 -4.28 -23.29
C SER A 410 35.58 -3.39 -22.04
N ARG A 411 35.79 -2.08 -22.22
CA ARG A 411 35.64 -1.09 -21.12
C ARG A 411 34.17 -0.81 -20.76
N LEU A 412 33.22 -1.56 -21.33
CA LEU A 412 31.80 -1.34 -21.13
C LEU A 412 31.36 -1.90 -19.77
N LEU A 413 30.73 -1.06 -18.97
CA LEU A 413 30.10 -1.50 -17.73
C LEU A 413 28.88 -2.38 -18.07
N GLN A 414 28.73 -3.50 -17.36
CA GLN A 414 27.60 -4.43 -17.47
C GLN A 414 26.82 -4.45 -16.14
N PRO A 415 25.90 -3.49 -15.90
CA PRO A 415 25.21 -3.36 -14.62
C PRO A 415 24.37 -4.58 -14.24
N SER A 416 23.81 -5.33 -15.21
CA SER A 416 23.02 -6.54 -14.96
C SER A 416 23.81 -7.71 -14.36
N LEU A 417 25.14 -7.69 -14.37
CA LEU A 417 25.95 -8.67 -13.64
C LEU A 417 25.76 -8.57 -12.13
N TYR A 418 25.54 -7.36 -11.62
CA TYR A 418 25.34 -7.14 -10.19
C TYR A 418 24.15 -7.94 -9.63
N PRO A 419 22.92 -7.81 -10.15
CA PRO A 419 21.79 -8.59 -9.64
C PRO A 419 21.92 -10.09 -9.91
N ALA A 420 22.55 -10.52 -11.01
CA ALA A 420 22.79 -11.94 -11.29
C ALA A 420 23.72 -12.57 -10.24
N LEU A 421 24.88 -11.96 -9.99
CA LEU A 421 25.82 -12.42 -8.97
C LEU A 421 25.23 -12.33 -7.56
N LEU A 422 24.40 -11.32 -7.27
CA LEU A 422 23.73 -11.20 -5.97
C LEU A 422 22.76 -12.36 -5.72
N LEU A 423 22.02 -12.80 -6.74
CA LEU A 423 21.12 -13.96 -6.63
C LEU A 423 21.93 -15.24 -6.38
N LEU A 424 23.02 -15.46 -7.14
CA LEU A 424 23.90 -16.62 -6.94
C LEU A 424 24.54 -16.62 -5.55
N ALA A 425 25.02 -15.48 -5.06
CA ALA A 425 25.61 -15.34 -3.73
C ALA A 425 24.62 -15.62 -2.57
N ARG A 426 23.31 -15.62 -2.84
CA ARG A 426 22.26 -16.00 -1.89
C ARG A 426 21.91 -17.49 -1.93
N LEU A 427 22.59 -18.27 -2.76
CA LEU A 427 22.44 -19.73 -2.79
C LEU A 427 23.38 -20.40 -1.77
N TYR A 428 23.14 -21.68 -1.47
CA TYR A 428 24.08 -22.54 -0.77
C TYR A 428 24.26 -23.89 -1.49
N PRO A 429 25.43 -24.55 -1.32
CA PRO A 429 25.74 -25.80 -2.01
C PRO A 429 24.73 -26.90 -1.69
N SER A 430 24.36 -27.72 -2.68
CA SER A 430 23.53 -28.91 -2.44
C SER A 430 24.38 -30.17 -2.43
N SER A 431 24.20 -31.01 -1.40
CA SER A 431 24.81 -32.35 -1.34
C SER A 431 24.20 -33.36 -2.32
N LEU A 432 23.13 -33.00 -3.04
CA LEU A 432 22.44 -33.85 -4.04
C LEU A 432 22.59 -33.33 -5.47
N GLU A 433 23.61 -32.52 -5.71
CA GLU A 433 23.86 -31.88 -6.99
C GLU A 433 24.40 -32.91 -8.02
N GLY A 434 23.78 -32.97 -9.20
CA GLY A 434 24.24 -33.83 -10.30
C GLY A 434 23.55 -35.21 -10.45
N THR A 435 22.67 -35.61 -9.53
CA THR A 435 22.06 -36.96 -9.60
C THR A 435 20.83 -37.06 -10.49
N VAL A 436 20.11 -35.97 -10.81
CA VAL A 436 18.82 -36.06 -11.55
C VAL A 436 18.35 -34.80 -12.33
N SER A 437 19.21 -33.81 -12.64
CA SER A 437 18.72 -32.56 -13.29
C SER A 437 19.63 -31.98 -14.38
N ASN A 438 19.01 -31.49 -15.46
CA ASN A 438 19.63 -30.69 -16.53
C ASN A 438 20.18 -29.32 -16.05
N LEU A 439 19.94 -28.96 -14.78
CA LEU A 439 20.37 -27.71 -14.14
C LEU A 439 21.73 -27.90 -13.45
N LYS A 440 22.83 -27.91 -14.22
CA LYS A 440 24.18 -28.11 -13.70
C LYS A 440 24.83 -26.78 -13.31
N LEU A 441 24.82 -26.42 -12.02
CA LEU A 441 25.42 -25.16 -11.55
C LEU A 441 26.92 -25.03 -11.86
N VAL A 442 27.61 -26.15 -12.07
CA VAL A 442 28.99 -26.20 -12.55
C VAL A 442 29.19 -25.39 -13.84
N SER A 443 28.17 -25.30 -14.71
CA SER A 443 28.23 -24.48 -15.94
C SER A 443 28.45 -22.99 -15.67
N PHE A 444 28.10 -22.48 -14.48
CA PHE A 444 28.30 -21.08 -14.11
C PHE A 444 29.74 -20.77 -13.69
N ILE A 445 30.49 -21.77 -13.22
CA ILE A 445 31.85 -21.61 -12.65
C ILE A 445 32.78 -20.79 -13.57
N PRO A 446 33.01 -21.15 -14.85
CA PRO A 446 33.97 -20.43 -15.67
C PRO A 446 33.59 -18.95 -15.87
N HIS A 447 32.29 -18.67 -16.00
CA HIS A 447 31.80 -17.32 -16.24
C HIS A 447 31.82 -16.46 -14.97
N VAL A 448 31.50 -17.04 -13.79
CA VAL A 448 31.62 -16.34 -12.50
C VAL A 448 33.09 -16.11 -12.15
N GLN A 449 33.97 -17.07 -12.42
CA GLN A 449 35.41 -16.91 -12.23
C GLN A 449 35.96 -15.77 -13.11
N SER A 450 35.51 -15.68 -14.37
CA SER A 450 35.87 -14.58 -15.28
C SER A 450 35.45 -13.19 -14.77
N CYS A 451 34.34 -13.10 -14.02
CA CYS A 451 33.92 -11.84 -13.36
C CYS A 451 34.97 -11.32 -12.34
N GLY A 452 35.90 -12.16 -11.89
CA GLY A 452 37.07 -11.74 -11.11
C GLY A 452 37.98 -10.74 -11.85
N ARG A 453 37.93 -10.68 -13.18
CA ARG A 453 38.70 -9.74 -14.01
C ARG A 453 38.10 -8.33 -14.06
N SER A 454 36.84 -8.17 -13.66
CA SER A 454 36.10 -6.91 -13.78
C SER A 454 36.85 -5.75 -13.14
N ALA A 455 36.85 -4.57 -13.78
CA ALA A 455 37.38 -3.34 -13.19
C ALA A 455 36.60 -2.90 -11.92
N VAL A 456 35.33 -3.31 -11.80
CA VAL A 456 34.46 -2.95 -10.68
C VAL A 456 34.73 -3.85 -9.48
N LEU A 457 35.28 -3.29 -8.40
CA LEU A 457 35.59 -4.02 -7.16
C LEU A 457 34.38 -4.79 -6.62
N LYS A 458 33.19 -4.18 -6.64
CA LYS A 458 31.98 -4.81 -6.11
C LYS A 458 31.57 -6.05 -6.90
N THR A 459 31.79 -6.07 -8.21
CA THR A 459 31.58 -7.25 -9.06
C THR A 459 32.52 -8.37 -8.66
N ARG A 460 33.82 -8.07 -8.46
CA ARG A 460 34.80 -9.06 -7.99
C ARG A 460 34.41 -9.66 -6.62
N GLN A 461 33.98 -8.82 -5.68
CA GLN A 461 33.51 -9.26 -4.36
C GLN A 461 32.26 -10.14 -4.43
N LEU A 462 31.30 -9.80 -5.30
CA LEU A 462 30.08 -10.60 -5.46
C LEU A 462 30.36 -11.91 -6.19
N ALA A 463 31.24 -11.92 -7.20
CA ALA A 463 31.70 -13.14 -7.85
C ALA A 463 32.30 -14.11 -6.83
N ALA A 464 33.20 -13.62 -5.96
CA ALA A 464 33.76 -14.42 -4.87
C ALA A 464 32.70 -15.05 -3.95
N ARG A 465 31.62 -14.34 -3.65
CA ARG A 465 30.51 -14.85 -2.83
C ARG A 465 29.56 -15.78 -3.59
N ALA A 466 29.50 -15.64 -4.90
CA ALA A 466 28.70 -16.47 -5.79
C ALA A 466 29.37 -17.82 -6.10
N MET A 467 30.69 -17.95 -5.90
CA MET A 467 31.44 -19.20 -6.19
C MET A 467 31.05 -20.39 -5.29
N PRO A 468 31.00 -20.28 -3.95
CA PRO A 468 30.73 -21.43 -3.08
C PRO A 468 29.49 -22.25 -3.45
N PRO A 469 28.30 -21.67 -3.71
CA PRO A 469 27.12 -22.47 -4.03
C PRO A 469 27.19 -23.21 -5.37
N LEU A 470 28.18 -22.94 -6.21
CA LEU A 470 28.35 -23.57 -7.53
C LEU A 470 29.28 -24.79 -7.50
N ILE A 471 30.06 -24.94 -6.42
CA ILE A 471 31.08 -25.97 -6.28
C ILE A 471 30.69 -26.90 -5.14
N SER A 472 30.80 -28.21 -5.35
CA SER A 472 30.57 -29.18 -4.28
C SER A 472 31.65 -29.02 -3.19
N PRO A 473 31.32 -29.12 -1.89
CA PRO A 473 32.30 -28.92 -0.80
C PRO A 473 33.55 -29.80 -0.89
N GLU A 474 33.46 -30.96 -1.53
CA GLU A 474 34.54 -31.91 -1.79
C GLU A 474 35.53 -31.39 -2.83
N GLN A 475 35.08 -30.54 -3.76
CA GLN A 475 35.86 -29.98 -4.86
C GLN A 475 36.54 -28.65 -4.51
N TYR A 476 36.21 -28.04 -3.35
CA TYR A 476 36.84 -26.79 -2.92
C TYR A 476 38.38 -26.84 -2.90
N PRO A 477 39.04 -27.89 -2.34
CA PRO A 477 40.51 -27.92 -2.30
C PRO A 477 41.14 -27.90 -3.70
N GLY A 478 40.62 -28.70 -4.63
CA GLY A 478 41.12 -28.73 -6.00
C GLY A 478 40.91 -27.40 -6.71
N HIS A 479 39.78 -26.74 -6.48
CA HIS A 479 39.51 -25.43 -7.06
C HIS A 479 40.43 -24.32 -6.50
N VAL A 480 40.71 -24.33 -5.19
CA VAL A 480 41.67 -23.41 -4.55
C VAL A 480 43.09 -23.65 -5.07
N THR A 481 43.52 -24.90 -5.20
CA THR A 481 44.83 -25.22 -5.77
C THR A 481 44.97 -24.68 -7.20
N GLY A 482 43.97 -24.90 -8.06
CA GLY A 482 43.99 -24.37 -9.43
C GLY A 482 43.98 -22.84 -9.49
N MET A 483 43.31 -22.16 -8.55
CA MET A 483 43.35 -20.69 -8.45
C MET A 483 44.71 -20.16 -8.01
N LEU A 484 45.37 -20.82 -7.05
CA LEU A 484 46.73 -20.46 -6.62
C LEU A 484 47.76 -20.67 -7.74
N GLU A 485 47.63 -21.73 -8.54
CA GLU A 485 48.47 -21.97 -9.72
C GLU A 485 48.36 -20.83 -10.73
N VAL A 486 47.15 -20.28 -10.95
CA VAL A 486 46.94 -19.09 -11.81
C VAL A 486 47.67 -17.86 -11.27
N LEU A 487 47.72 -17.67 -9.95
CA LEU A 487 48.45 -16.56 -9.33
C LEU A 487 49.97 -16.73 -9.47
N VAL A 488 50.49 -17.94 -9.27
CA VAL A 488 51.92 -18.26 -9.39
C VAL A 488 52.38 -18.19 -10.85
N GLY A 489 51.52 -18.55 -11.80
CA GLY A 489 51.81 -18.53 -13.23
C GLY A 489 51.98 -17.14 -13.86
N GLY A 490 51.79 -16.04 -13.11
CA GLY A 490 52.23 -14.70 -13.50
C GLY A 490 51.50 -14.03 -14.69
N GLY A 491 50.37 -14.58 -15.17
CA GLY A 491 49.76 -14.21 -16.45
C GLY A 491 48.50 -13.33 -16.42
N GLY A 492 48.21 -12.61 -15.32
CA GLY A 492 46.93 -11.88 -15.15
C GLY A 492 47.07 -10.38 -14.89
N CYS A 493 46.06 -9.60 -15.29
CA CYS A 493 45.95 -8.19 -14.86
C CYS A 493 45.70 -8.10 -13.34
N THR A 494 46.11 -6.99 -12.69
CA THR A 494 46.00 -6.82 -11.23
C THR A 494 44.59 -7.05 -10.69
N ASN A 495 43.56 -6.66 -11.45
CA ASN A 495 42.16 -6.90 -11.09
C ASN A 495 41.85 -8.39 -11.03
N TYR A 496 42.35 -9.18 -11.98
CA TYR A 496 42.15 -10.62 -11.99
C TYR A 496 42.80 -11.29 -10.80
N CYS A 497 44.07 -10.97 -10.50
CA CYS A 497 44.76 -11.50 -9.33
C CYS A 497 44.00 -11.18 -8.04
N HIS A 498 43.54 -9.93 -7.89
CA HIS A 498 42.70 -9.54 -6.77
C HIS A 498 41.36 -10.31 -6.73
N GLY A 499 40.73 -10.54 -7.88
CA GLY A 499 39.49 -11.30 -7.99
C GLY A 499 39.65 -12.78 -7.59
N VAL A 500 40.76 -13.41 -7.99
CA VAL A 500 41.13 -14.77 -7.60
C VAL A 500 41.38 -14.86 -6.10
N LEU A 501 42.19 -13.94 -5.55
CA LEU A 501 42.44 -13.88 -4.10
C LEU A 501 41.15 -13.74 -3.27
N LEU A 502 40.19 -12.93 -3.73
CA LEU A 502 38.90 -12.82 -3.06
C LEU A 502 38.12 -14.16 -3.06
N GLN A 503 38.13 -14.88 -4.18
CA GLN A 503 37.48 -16.19 -4.32
C GLN A 503 38.12 -17.21 -3.37
N ASP A 504 39.46 -17.23 -3.33
CA ASP A 504 40.25 -18.09 -2.42
C ASP A 504 39.93 -17.83 -0.95
N ILE A 505 39.90 -16.55 -0.55
CA ILE A 505 39.57 -16.15 0.83
C ILE A 505 38.17 -16.66 1.22
N VAL A 506 37.17 -16.46 0.35
CA VAL A 506 35.80 -16.88 0.63
C VAL A 506 35.72 -18.40 0.77
N LEU A 507 36.25 -19.16 -0.19
CA LEU A 507 36.21 -20.63 -0.16
C LEU A 507 36.98 -21.21 1.04
N SER A 508 38.15 -20.65 1.35
CA SER A 508 38.97 -21.09 2.50
C SER A 508 38.29 -20.79 3.83
N SER A 509 37.56 -19.67 3.94
CA SER A 509 36.84 -19.29 5.17
C SER A 509 35.70 -20.25 5.53
N LEU A 510 35.10 -20.92 4.55
CA LEU A 510 34.01 -21.88 4.75
C LEU A 510 34.50 -23.21 5.35
N ARG A 511 35.81 -23.47 5.32
CA ARG A 511 36.43 -24.70 5.84
C ARG A 511 37.19 -24.49 7.16
N LYS A 512 36.83 -23.49 7.98
CA LYS A 512 37.42 -23.22 9.33
C LYS A 512 37.48 -24.44 10.29
N LYS A 513 36.92 -25.61 9.93
CA LYS A 513 37.11 -26.88 10.68
C LYS A 513 38.08 -27.90 10.05
N GLN A 514 38.65 -27.69 8.86
CA GLN A 514 39.58 -28.65 8.22
C GLN A 514 40.81 -28.06 7.54
N LEU A 515 40.92 -26.74 7.33
CA LEU A 515 42.09 -26.13 6.67
C LEU A 515 43.25 -25.78 7.63
N THR A 516 43.07 -25.89 8.95
CA THR A 516 44.12 -25.56 9.95
C THR A 516 45.34 -26.49 9.88
N VAL A 517 45.27 -27.63 9.18
CA VAL A 517 46.35 -28.64 9.21
C VAL A 517 47.28 -28.59 7.99
N TYR A 518 46.90 -27.97 6.85
CA TYR A 518 47.70 -28.13 5.61
C TYR A 518 48.48 -26.89 5.17
N PHE A 519 48.09 -25.67 5.56
CA PHE A 519 48.69 -24.45 5.01
C PHE A 519 49.87 -23.88 5.79
N LEU A 520 50.12 -24.30 7.04
CA LEU A 520 51.26 -23.78 7.82
C LEU A 520 52.56 -24.60 7.66
N VAL A 521 52.55 -25.75 6.98
CA VAL A 521 53.71 -26.67 6.97
C VAL A 521 54.44 -26.74 5.62
N LYS A 522 53.80 -26.41 4.48
CA LYS A 522 54.40 -26.72 3.16
C LYS A 522 55.09 -25.55 2.42
N HIS A 523 54.89 -24.29 2.82
CA HIS A 523 55.52 -23.15 2.14
C HIS A 523 56.60 -22.40 2.93
N LEU A 524 56.77 -22.70 4.23
CA LEU A 524 57.88 -22.15 5.02
C LEU A 524 59.11 -23.07 5.10
N TYR A 525 59.09 -24.25 4.45
CA TYR A 525 60.18 -25.24 4.52
C TYR A 525 60.62 -25.82 3.16
N ARG A 526 60.37 -25.12 2.05
CA ARG A 526 61.10 -25.37 0.79
C ARG A 526 61.85 -24.10 0.40
N ASN A 527 63.05 -24.12 0.95
CA ASN A 527 64.06 -23.09 1.13
C ASN A 527 64.95 -22.93 -0.12
N PRO A 528 65.94 -22.03 -0.12
CA PRO A 528 67.18 -22.28 0.62
C PRO A 528 67.30 -21.59 1.98
#